data_AF-A3V9W3-F1
#
_entry.id   AF-A3V9W3-F1
#
_cell.length_a   1.000
_cell.length_b   1.000
_cell.length_c   1.000
_cell.angle_alpha   90.00
_cell.angle_beta   90.00
_cell.angle_gamma   90.00
#
_symmetry.space_group_name_H-M   'P 1'
#
loop_
_entity.id
_entity.type
_entity.pdbx_description
1 polymer ?
#
loop_
_entity_poly.entity_id
_entity_poly.type
_entity_poly.pdbx_seq_one_letter_code
_entity_poly.pdbx_strand_id
1 'polypeptide(L)'
;MFEDIDKDDASTARMKARVDRQRAKVATKRAKKEAAARKEIGETTLAALPNVDEKLRSQIISALVPTLSLVALQLLVHEGLLKAAKADAEMAARAEAKLAKKKPVGGSDAANDTPVTSA
;
A
#
# COMPACT_ATOMS: atom_id res chain seq x y z
N MET A 1 3.75 57.20 -12.93
CA MET A 1 4.22 56.20 -11.96
C MET A 1 3.30 54.99 -12.07
N PHE A 2 3.70 53.99 -12.87
CA PHE A 2 2.99 52.72 -13.04
C PHE A 2 4.05 51.64 -13.21
N GLU A 3 4.68 51.18 -12.12
CA GLU A 3 5.77 50.18 -12.19
C GLU A 3 5.65 49.02 -11.19
N ASP A 4 4.49 48.85 -10.53
CA ASP A 4 4.38 47.86 -9.45
C ASP A 4 3.42 46.68 -9.70
N ILE A 5 2.78 46.56 -10.87
CA ILE A 5 1.78 45.50 -11.11
C ILE A 5 2.39 44.17 -11.62
N ASP A 6 3.58 44.19 -12.26
CA ASP A 6 4.13 42.99 -12.90
C ASP A 6 4.85 42.00 -11.95
N LYS A 7 5.18 42.40 -10.72
CA LYS A 7 5.98 41.54 -9.80
C LYS A 7 5.16 40.42 -9.16
N ASP A 8 3.88 40.65 -8.89
CA ASP A 8 3.03 39.68 -8.21
C ASP A 8 2.57 38.52 -9.12
N ASP A 9 2.32 38.80 -10.41
CA ASP A 9 2.01 37.77 -11.42
C ASP A 9 3.21 36.85 -11.69
N ALA A 10 4.42 37.41 -11.73
CA ALA A 10 5.64 36.61 -11.88
C ALA A 10 5.89 35.70 -10.66
N SER A 11 5.52 36.14 -9.46
CA SER A 11 5.64 35.35 -8.23
C SER A 11 4.65 34.19 -8.19
N THR A 12 3.37 34.44 -8.51
CA THR A 12 2.33 33.40 -8.59
C THR A 12 2.61 32.40 -9.72
N ALA A 13 3.11 32.86 -10.88
CA ALA A 13 3.52 31.98 -11.98
C ALA A 13 4.66 31.03 -11.56
N ARG A 14 5.67 31.52 -10.83
CA ARG A 14 6.78 30.69 -10.31
C ARG A 14 6.31 29.69 -9.25
N MET A 15 5.36 30.10 -8.40
CA MET A 15 4.76 29.22 -7.39
C MET A 15 3.93 28.11 -8.05
N LYS A 16 3.11 28.44 -9.04
CA LYS A 16 2.35 27.47 -9.85
C LYS A 16 3.28 26.49 -10.56
N ALA A 17 4.34 26.98 -11.20
CA ALA A 17 5.34 26.13 -11.85
C ALA A 17 6.04 25.17 -10.88
N ARG A 18 6.34 25.60 -9.64
CA ARG A 18 6.90 24.71 -8.60
C ARG A 18 5.91 23.62 -8.19
N VAL A 19 4.65 23.97 -7.98
CA VAL A 19 3.58 23.03 -7.62
C VAL A 19 3.36 22.02 -8.75
N ASP A 20 3.30 22.48 -10.00
CA ASP A 20 3.13 21.61 -11.17
C ASP A 20 4.32 20.66 -11.34
N ARG A 21 5.55 21.14 -11.11
CA ARG A 21 6.75 20.29 -11.13
C ARG A 21 6.76 19.26 -10.02
N GLN A 22 6.26 19.60 -8.82
CA GLN A 22 6.06 18.64 -7.74
C GLN A 22 4.97 17.62 -8.09
N ARG A 23 3.84 18.06 -8.62
CA ARG A 23 2.75 17.20 -9.09
C ARG A 23 3.24 16.24 -10.17
N ALA A 24 4.02 16.70 -11.14
CA ALA A 24 4.62 15.87 -12.19
C ALA A 24 5.60 14.82 -11.61
N LYS A 25 6.42 15.19 -10.62
CA LYS A 25 7.29 14.22 -9.92
C LYS A 25 6.50 13.18 -9.12
N VAL A 26 5.38 13.58 -8.51
CA VAL A 26 4.49 12.65 -7.82
C VAL A 26 3.77 11.74 -8.82
N ALA A 27 3.30 12.29 -9.94
CA ALA A 27 2.60 11.57 -11.00
C ALA A 27 3.51 10.51 -11.65
N THR A 28 4.75 10.86 -11.98
CA THR A 28 5.73 9.91 -12.53
C THR A 28 6.09 8.81 -11.54
N LYS A 29 6.22 9.12 -10.25
CA LYS A 29 6.42 8.09 -9.21
C LYS A 29 5.20 7.18 -9.04
N ARG A 30 3.98 7.72 -9.13
CA ARG A 30 2.73 6.92 -9.12
C ARG A 30 2.67 6.00 -10.33
N ALA A 31 2.89 6.52 -11.53
CA ALA A 31 2.89 5.75 -12.77
C ALA A 31 3.90 4.58 -12.74
N LYS A 32 5.12 4.81 -12.21
CA LYS A 32 6.11 3.73 -12.04
C LYS A 32 5.64 2.64 -11.06
N LYS A 33 5.03 3.02 -9.95
CA LYS A 33 4.49 2.08 -8.97
C LYS A 33 3.29 1.30 -9.54
N GLU A 34 2.46 1.98 -10.31
CA GLU A 34 1.30 1.39 -10.96
C GLU A 34 1.71 0.38 -12.04
N ALA A 35 2.69 0.72 -12.88
CA ALA A 35 3.24 -0.21 -13.87
C ALA A 35 3.85 -1.45 -13.20
N ALA A 36 4.55 -1.28 -12.08
CA ALA A 36 5.07 -2.41 -11.31
C ALA A 36 3.95 -3.27 -10.73
N ALA A 37 2.89 -2.67 -10.20
CA ALA A 37 1.71 -3.36 -9.69
C ALA A 37 0.94 -4.14 -10.77
N ARG A 38 0.76 -3.55 -11.96
CA ARG A 38 0.16 -4.23 -13.12
C ARG A 38 0.99 -5.43 -13.55
N LYS A 39 2.31 -5.29 -13.57
CA LYS A 39 3.23 -6.39 -13.88
C LYS A 39 3.19 -7.51 -12.82
N GLU A 40 3.02 -7.16 -11.55
CA GLU A 40 2.93 -8.10 -10.42
C GLU A 40 1.64 -8.95 -10.47
N ILE A 41 0.50 -8.34 -10.82
CA ILE A 41 -0.76 -9.07 -11.02
C ILE A 41 -0.72 -9.87 -12.34
N GLY A 42 0.01 -9.35 -13.32
CA GLY A 42 0.02 -9.81 -14.71
C GLY A 42 -1.00 -9.02 -15.53
N GLU A 43 -0.55 -8.35 -16.59
CA GLU A 43 -1.42 -7.56 -17.48
C GLU A 43 -2.51 -8.42 -18.13
N THR A 44 -2.17 -9.65 -18.49
CA THR A 44 -3.12 -10.64 -19.03
C THR A 44 -4.15 -11.06 -18.00
N THR A 45 -3.73 -11.27 -16.74
CA THR A 45 -4.63 -11.59 -15.63
C THR A 45 -5.59 -10.43 -15.36
N LEU A 46 -5.08 -9.20 -15.28
CA LEU A 46 -5.90 -7.99 -15.10
C LEU A 46 -6.93 -7.81 -16.23
N ALA A 47 -6.53 -8.05 -17.48
CA ALA A 47 -7.43 -7.94 -18.63
C ALA A 47 -8.45 -9.09 -18.71
N ALA A 48 -8.10 -10.28 -18.19
CA ALA A 48 -8.97 -11.45 -18.20
C ALA A 48 -10.00 -11.44 -17.05
N LEU A 49 -9.65 -10.90 -15.89
CA LEU A 49 -10.48 -10.88 -14.68
C LEU A 49 -11.91 -10.32 -14.89
N PRO A 50 -12.16 -9.27 -15.69
CA PRO A 50 -13.50 -8.78 -15.96
C PRO A 50 -14.37 -9.77 -16.75
N ASN A 51 -13.75 -10.63 -17.56
CA ASN A 51 -14.42 -11.54 -18.50
C ASN A 51 -14.65 -12.96 -17.94
N VAL A 52 -14.07 -13.27 -16.77
CA VAL A 52 -14.31 -14.55 -16.09
C VAL A 52 -15.50 -14.46 -15.14
N ASP A 53 -16.14 -15.60 -14.94
CA ASP A 53 -17.24 -15.76 -13.99
C ASP A 53 -16.88 -15.21 -12.61
N GLU A 54 -17.86 -14.59 -11.95
CA GLU A 54 -17.66 -13.91 -10.67
C GLU A 54 -17.12 -14.84 -9.56
N LYS A 55 -17.55 -16.10 -9.56
CA LYS A 55 -17.01 -17.13 -8.65
C LYS A 55 -15.52 -17.40 -8.90
N LEU A 56 -15.14 -17.59 -10.16
CA LEU A 56 -13.77 -17.89 -10.55
C LEU A 56 -12.87 -16.66 -10.32
N ARG A 57 -13.35 -15.47 -10.70
CA ARG A 57 -12.71 -14.18 -10.39
C ARG A 57 -12.40 -14.05 -8.91
N SER A 58 -13.39 -14.33 -8.05
CA SER A 58 -13.22 -14.24 -6.60
C SER A 58 -12.17 -15.23 -6.07
N GLN A 59 -12.09 -16.43 -6.62
CA GLN A 59 -11.09 -17.43 -6.24
C GLN A 59 -9.68 -17.02 -6.68
N ILE A 60 -9.53 -16.57 -7.93
CA ILE A 60 -8.25 -16.08 -8.46
C ILE A 60 -7.76 -14.90 -7.63
N ILE A 61 -8.63 -13.92 -7.37
CA ILE A 61 -8.30 -12.76 -6.55
C ILE A 61 -7.93 -13.20 -5.13
N SER A 62 -8.68 -14.11 -4.50
CA SER A 62 -8.34 -14.61 -3.16
C SER A 62 -6.98 -15.32 -3.09
N ALA A 63 -6.55 -15.97 -4.18
CA ALA A 63 -5.23 -16.61 -4.26
C ALA A 63 -4.09 -15.61 -4.50
N LEU A 64 -4.36 -14.53 -5.25
CA LEU A 64 -3.38 -13.48 -5.56
C LEU A 64 -3.21 -12.50 -4.40
N VAL A 65 -4.31 -12.06 -3.79
CA VAL A 65 -4.40 -11.17 -2.63
C VAL A 65 -3.20 -11.30 -1.67
N PRO A 66 -2.89 -12.48 -1.06
CA PRO A 66 -1.79 -12.64 -0.10
C PRO A 66 -0.37 -12.48 -0.66
N THR A 67 -0.17 -12.57 -1.98
CA THR A 67 1.15 -12.41 -2.62
C THR A 67 1.35 -10.99 -3.17
N LEU A 68 0.27 -10.25 -3.42
CA LEU A 68 0.32 -8.93 -4.01
C LEU A 68 0.85 -7.85 -3.07
N SER A 69 1.54 -6.87 -3.63
CA SER A 69 1.91 -5.65 -2.93
C SER A 69 0.70 -4.78 -2.59
N LEU A 70 0.88 -3.88 -1.62
CA LEU A 70 -0.15 -2.93 -1.19
C LEU A 70 -0.65 -2.05 -2.35
N VAL A 71 0.23 -1.73 -3.31
CA VAL A 71 -0.11 -0.95 -4.51
C VAL A 71 -0.94 -1.78 -5.48
N ALA A 72 -0.63 -3.07 -5.64
CA ALA A 72 -1.41 -3.99 -6.45
C ALA A 72 -2.81 -4.24 -5.86
N LEU A 73 -2.95 -4.33 -4.53
CA LEU A 73 -4.26 -4.40 -3.88
C LEU A 73 -5.09 -3.13 -4.14
N GLN A 74 -4.48 -1.95 -4.02
CA GLN A 74 -5.15 -0.69 -4.34
C GLN A 74 -5.58 -0.61 -5.81
N LEU A 75 -4.77 -1.15 -6.72
CA LEU A 75 -5.11 -1.22 -8.14
C LEU A 75 -6.32 -2.13 -8.39
N LEU A 76 -6.39 -3.30 -7.75
CA LEU A 76 -7.56 -4.19 -7.85
C LEU A 76 -8.85 -3.53 -7.32
N VAL A 77 -8.75 -2.69 -6.29
CA VAL A 77 -9.90 -1.91 -5.81
C VAL A 77 -10.31 -0.83 -6.82
N HIS A 78 -9.34 -0.13 -7.39
CA HIS A 78 -9.58 0.91 -8.39
C HIS A 78 -10.24 0.36 -9.66
N GLU A 79 -9.83 -0.83 -10.10
CA GLU A 79 -10.43 -1.54 -11.24
C GLU A 79 -11.78 -2.19 -10.91
N GLY A 80 -12.28 -2.06 -9.68
CA GLY A 80 -13.55 -2.64 -9.24
C GLY A 80 -13.55 -4.16 -9.08
N LEU A 81 -12.37 -4.79 -9.14
CA LEU A 81 -12.17 -6.24 -9.04
C LEU A 81 -12.17 -6.71 -7.58
N LEU A 82 -11.76 -5.85 -6.65
CA LEU A 82 -11.73 -6.13 -5.20
C LEU A 82 -12.54 -5.08 -4.44
N LYS A 83 -13.36 -5.51 -3.46
CA LYS A 83 -14.06 -4.58 -2.56
C LYS A 83 -13.06 -3.92 -1.62
N ALA A 84 -13.18 -2.60 -1.43
CA ALA A 84 -12.33 -1.82 -0.53
C ALA A 84 -12.23 -2.45 0.88
N ALA A 85 -13.35 -2.89 1.45
CA ALA A 85 -13.38 -3.54 2.77
C ALA A 85 -12.51 -4.81 2.86
N LYS A 86 -12.39 -5.57 1.77
CA LYS A 86 -11.51 -6.75 1.73
C LYS A 86 -10.04 -6.35 1.63
N ALA A 87 -9.73 -5.31 0.86
CA ALA A 87 -8.37 -4.79 0.78
C ALA A 87 -7.91 -4.21 2.13
N ASP A 88 -8.78 -3.47 2.82
CA ASP A 88 -8.48 -2.88 4.13
C ASP A 88 -8.24 -3.95 5.19
N ALA A 89 -9.07 -5.00 5.22
CA ALA A 89 -8.89 -6.14 6.13
C ALA A 89 -7.54 -6.84 5.91
N GLU A 90 -7.13 -7.02 4.66
CA GLU A 90 -5.85 -7.66 4.35
C GLU A 90 -4.65 -6.76 4.66
N MET A 91 -4.77 -5.46 4.40
CA MET A 91 -3.77 -4.46 4.78
C MET A 91 -3.61 -4.38 6.30
N ALA A 92 -4.72 -4.43 7.05
CA ALA A 92 -4.72 -4.48 8.51
C ALA A 92 -4.06 -5.77 9.03
N ALA A 93 -4.44 -6.93 8.50
CA ALA A 93 -3.84 -8.22 8.87
C ALA A 93 -2.31 -8.25 8.62
N ARG A 94 -1.84 -7.64 7.53
CA ARG A 94 -0.40 -7.52 7.23
C ARG A 94 0.32 -6.52 8.13
N ALA A 95 -0.36 -5.45 8.54
CA ALA A 95 0.19 -4.49 9.50
C ALA A 95 0.37 -5.15 10.88
N GLU A 96 -0.62 -5.92 11.33
CA GLU A 96 -0.56 -6.70 12.57
C GLU A 96 0.52 -7.79 12.52
N ALA A 97 0.66 -8.50 11.39
CA ALA A 97 1.71 -9.50 11.20
C ALA A 97 3.13 -8.91 11.26
N LYS A 98 3.32 -7.67 10.80
CA LYS A 98 4.61 -6.96 10.94
C LYS A 98 4.86 -6.46 12.37
N LEU A 99 3.80 -6.12 13.10
CA LEU A 99 3.90 -5.70 14.50
C LEU A 99 4.19 -6.88 15.44
N ALA A 100 3.65 -8.07 15.13
CA ALA A 100 3.86 -9.30 15.90
C ALA A 100 5.33 -9.80 15.87
N LYS A 101 6.09 -9.49 14.81
CA LYS A 101 7.54 -9.76 14.73
C LYS A 101 8.40 -8.85 15.62
N LYS A 102 7.79 -7.87 16.30
CA LYS A 102 8.42 -6.96 17.27
C LYS A 102 7.98 -7.25 18.71
N LYS A 103 7.51 -8.47 19.03
CA LYS A 103 7.49 -8.87 20.45
C LYS A 103 8.93 -9.12 20.91
N PRO A 104 9.47 -8.34 21.87
CA PRO A 104 10.71 -8.73 22.50
C PRO A 104 10.50 -10.06 23.20
N VAL A 105 11.31 -11.05 22.83
CA VAL A 105 11.57 -12.21 23.69
C VAL A 105 12.29 -11.64 24.91
N GLY A 106 11.53 -11.23 25.93
CA GLY A 106 12.05 -10.61 27.13
C GLY A 106 11.35 -11.18 28.36
N GLY A 107 12.07 -12.01 29.10
CA GLY A 107 11.78 -12.30 30.50
C GLY A 107 11.06 -13.62 30.81
N SER A 108 11.65 -14.76 30.43
CA SER A 108 11.47 -15.97 31.24
C SER A 108 12.50 -15.95 32.36
N ASP A 109 12.18 -15.26 33.45
CA ASP A 109 12.78 -15.49 34.77
C ASP A 109 11.69 -16.08 35.66
N ALA A 110 11.35 -17.33 35.36
CA ALA A 110 10.41 -18.11 36.14
C ALA A 110 11.20 -18.93 37.15
N ALA A 111 11.18 -18.44 38.39
CA ALA A 111 11.17 -19.18 39.64
C ALA A 111 11.80 -20.59 39.60
N ASN A 112 13.02 -20.70 40.13
CA ASN A 112 13.51 -21.95 40.67
C ASN A 112 13.72 -21.79 42.19
N ASP A 113 12.59 -21.64 42.90
CA ASP A 113 12.52 -21.89 44.34
C ASP A 113 12.56 -23.40 44.55
N THR A 114 13.74 -23.94 44.85
CA THR A 114 13.90 -25.31 45.35
C THR A 114 13.82 -25.30 46.88
N PRO A 115 12.83 -25.98 47.51
CA PRO A 115 12.89 -26.22 48.95
C PRO A 115 13.89 -27.35 49.21
N VAL A 116 15.00 -27.02 49.87
CA VAL A 116 15.97 -28.01 50.36
C VAL A 116 15.42 -28.62 51.65
N THR A 117 14.68 -29.73 51.54
CA THR A 117 14.39 -30.60 52.67
C THR A 117 15.50 -31.64 52.80
N SER A 118 16.36 -31.47 53.79
CA SER A 118 17.28 -32.51 54.26
C SER A 118 16.70 -33.19 55.49
N ALA A 119 16.65 -34.53 55.42
CA ALA A 119 16.29 -35.47 56.48
C ALA A 119 17.38 -35.59 57.56
#